data_AF-K1SUC4-F1
#
_entry.id   AF-K1SUC4-F1
#
_cell.length_a   1.000
_cell.length_b   1.000
_cell.length_c   1.000
_cell.angle_alpha   90.00
_cell.angle_beta   90.00
_cell.angle_gamma   90.00
#
_symmetry.space_group_name_H-M   'P 1'
#
loop_
_entity.id
_entity.type
_entity.pdbx_description
1 polymer ?
#
loop_
_entity_poly.entity_id
_entity_poly.type
_entity_poly.pdbx_seq_one_letter_code
_entity_poly.pdbx_strand_id
1 'polypeptide(L)'
;MQQKRQEVIANYQTKIKEAKEKRDARRQEALSAGTPLSEEEEKAMIKESQFMKAELKRLKKSINEKTAYETLYENYEKDLKSAKQLRKQLSEELQQWLFSKFQMLNAEGESKDLLEIFKDEAVKIPPAGSGECCEPKLLQYAYQHGYKPLQMAMFWWGESPKEEIRHHLQFYPACNGKCKPILHWMLPKTVFETQQAETTIYNKVETLYEDRELAVIYKPEGLLSVPGKDAAQPSV
;
A
#
# COMPACT_ATOMS: atom_id res chain seq x y z
N MET A 1 25.61 11.40 2.64
CA MET A 1 26.90 11.06 1.99
C MET A 1 27.07 11.75 0.64
N GLN A 2 26.18 11.55 -0.34
CA GLN A 2 26.29 12.16 -1.67
C GLN A 2 26.35 13.71 -1.66
N GLN A 3 25.54 14.37 -0.82
CA GLN A 3 25.56 15.84 -0.69
C GLN A 3 26.92 16.36 -0.19
N LYS A 4 27.52 15.71 0.82
CA LYS A 4 28.87 16.04 1.31
C LYS A 4 29.94 15.82 0.24
N ARG A 5 29.82 14.75 -0.57
CA ARG A 5 30.74 14.50 -1.70
C ARG A 5 30.68 15.60 -2.75
N GLN A 6 29.45 16.04 -3.09
CA GLN A 6 29.23 17.15 -4.03
C GLN A 6 29.77 18.47 -3.49
N GLU A 7 29.58 18.73 -2.19
CA GLU A 7 30.07 19.94 -1.52
C GLU A 7 31.60 20.04 -1.54
N VAL A 8 32.32 18.94 -1.27
CA VAL A 8 33.79 18.92 -1.34
C VAL A 8 34.31 19.22 -2.76
N ILE A 9 33.66 18.67 -3.78
CA ILE A 9 34.00 18.95 -5.19
C ILE A 9 33.71 20.41 -5.54
N ALA A 10 32.55 20.94 -5.12
CA ALA A 10 32.14 22.32 -5.38
C ALA A 10 33.07 23.34 -4.70
N ASN A 11 33.50 23.05 -3.47
CA ASN A 11 34.46 23.88 -2.74
C ASN A 11 35.81 23.94 -3.47
N TYR A 12 36.29 22.81 -4.02
CA TYR A 12 37.53 22.80 -4.79
C TYR A 12 37.39 23.52 -6.14
N GLN A 13 36.23 23.40 -6.80
CA GLN A 13 35.94 24.16 -8.03
C GLN A 13 35.92 25.67 -7.79
N THR A 14 35.39 26.10 -6.64
CA THR A 14 35.40 27.51 -6.23
C THR A 14 36.84 28.02 -6.06
N LYS A 15 37.70 27.25 -5.39
CA LYS A 15 39.14 27.57 -5.27
C LYS A 15 39.83 27.71 -6.64
N ILE A 16 39.51 26.86 -7.61
CA ILE A 16 40.05 26.99 -8.99
C ILE A 16 39.58 28.29 -9.64
N LYS A 17 38.31 28.66 -9.45
CA LYS A 17 37.74 29.88 -10.01
C LYS A 17 38.43 31.12 -9.43
N GLU A 18 38.57 31.20 -8.11
CA GLU A 18 39.28 32.30 -7.43
C GLU A 18 40.75 32.40 -7.88
N ALA A 19 41.47 31.28 -8.00
CA ALA A 19 42.85 31.26 -8.48
C ALA A 19 42.95 31.71 -9.94
N LYS A 20 41.97 31.37 -10.78
CA LYS A 20 41.89 31.87 -12.16
C LYS A 20 41.67 33.39 -12.18
N GLU A 21 40.73 33.90 -11.39
CA GLU A 21 40.44 35.33 -11.29
C GLU A 21 41.67 36.14 -10.84
N LYS A 22 42.43 35.64 -9.85
CA LYS A 22 43.70 36.27 -9.43
C LYS A 22 44.73 36.34 -10.55
N ARG A 23 44.90 35.26 -11.32
CA ARG A 23 45.80 35.24 -12.47
C ARG A 23 45.36 36.20 -13.57
N ASP A 24 44.06 36.25 -13.85
CA ASP A 24 43.49 37.14 -14.86
C ASP A 24 43.64 38.62 -14.44
N ALA A 25 43.43 38.94 -13.16
CA ALA A 25 43.68 40.28 -12.61
C ALA A 25 45.16 40.67 -12.70
N ARG A 26 46.09 39.76 -12.37
CA ARG A 26 47.53 39.99 -12.49
C ARG A 26 47.97 40.22 -13.94
N ARG A 27 47.37 39.52 -14.91
CA ARG A 27 47.59 39.75 -16.34
C ARG A 27 47.11 41.13 -16.79
N GLN A 28 45.94 41.57 -16.30
CA GLN A 28 45.42 42.90 -16.58
C GLN A 28 46.28 44.01 -15.97
N GLU A 29 46.76 43.82 -14.74
CA GLU A 29 47.67 44.75 -14.08
C GLU A 29 48.97 44.92 -14.87
N ALA A 30 49.62 43.82 -15.26
CA ALA A 30 50.83 43.84 -16.09
C ALA A 30 50.61 44.55 -17.43
N LEU A 31 49.47 44.31 -18.07
CA LEU A 31 49.08 45.01 -19.31
C LEU A 31 48.89 46.52 -19.10
N SER A 32 48.23 46.91 -18.00
CA SER A 32 47.97 48.32 -17.67
C SER A 32 49.21 49.10 -17.24
N ALA A 33 50.16 48.43 -16.57
CA ALA A 33 51.43 49.00 -16.12
C ALA A 33 52.50 49.06 -17.23
N GLY A 34 52.20 48.56 -18.44
CA GLY A 34 53.15 48.51 -19.55
C GLY A 34 54.39 47.63 -19.29
N THR A 35 54.35 46.81 -18.24
CA THR A 35 55.47 45.95 -17.84
C THR A 35 55.06 44.49 -18.10
N PRO A 36 55.66 43.81 -19.09
CA PRO A 36 55.28 42.44 -19.41
C PRO A 36 55.56 41.50 -18.22
N LEU A 37 54.71 40.49 -18.07
CA LEU A 37 54.94 39.40 -17.11
C LEU A 37 56.30 38.75 -17.41
N SER A 38 57.03 38.40 -16.36
CA SER A 38 58.26 37.62 -16.53
C SER A 38 57.93 36.22 -17.05
N GLU A 39 58.84 35.64 -17.82
CA GLU A 39 58.69 34.27 -18.34
C GLU A 39 58.55 33.24 -17.21
N GLU A 40 59.16 33.52 -16.06
CA GLU A 40 59.06 32.72 -14.84
C GLU A 40 57.66 32.79 -14.22
N GLU A 41 57.07 33.99 -14.12
CA GLU A 41 55.70 34.17 -13.64
C GLU A 41 54.67 33.48 -14.55
N GLU A 42 54.82 33.58 -15.87
CA GLU A 42 53.90 32.94 -16.81
C GLU A 42 53.97 31.40 -16.72
N LYS A 43 55.17 30.84 -16.67
CA LYS A 43 55.39 29.39 -16.46
C LYS A 43 54.82 28.94 -15.11
N ALA A 44 54.98 29.73 -14.05
CA ALA A 44 54.41 29.44 -12.74
C ALA A 44 52.88 29.40 -12.78
N MET A 45 52.24 30.38 -13.44
CA MET A 45 50.78 30.45 -13.60
C MET A 45 50.21 29.26 -14.40
N ILE A 46 50.89 28.85 -15.48
CA ILE A 46 50.50 27.69 -16.29
C ILE A 46 50.61 26.41 -15.44
N LYS A 47 51.72 26.24 -14.72
CA LYS A 47 51.97 25.08 -13.85
C LYS A 47 50.93 24.98 -12.74
N GLU A 48 50.59 26.11 -12.10
CA GLU A 48 49.53 26.19 -11.09
C GLU A 48 48.17 25.77 -11.69
N SER A 49 47.79 26.28 -12.87
CA SER A 49 46.53 25.89 -13.50
C SER A 49 46.47 24.40 -13.83
N GLN A 50 47.56 23.82 -14.33
CA GLN A 50 47.62 22.40 -14.67
C GLN A 50 47.55 21.55 -13.41
N PHE A 51 48.30 21.93 -12.36
CA PHE A 51 48.29 21.27 -11.06
C PHE A 51 46.89 21.22 -10.46
N MET A 52 46.19 22.36 -10.37
CA MET A 52 44.85 22.41 -9.77
C MET A 52 43.83 21.59 -10.56
N LYS A 53 43.90 21.58 -11.90
CA LYS A 53 43.02 20.73 -12.73
C LYS A 53 43.29 19.24 -12.52
N ALA A 54 44.56 18.85 -12.40
CA ALA A 54 44.96 17.47 -12.10
C ALA A 54 44.49 17.04 -10.70
N GLU A 55 44.63 17.91 -9.70
CA GLU A 55 44.14 17.68 -8.34
C GLU A 55 42.61 17.52 -8.30
N LEU A 56 41.85 18.38 -8.99
CA LEU A 56 40.39 18.21 -9.07
C LEU A 56 40.02 16.85 -9.68
N LYS A 57 40.75 16.39 -10.70
CA LYS A 57 40.53 15.07 -11.31
C LYS A 57 40.80 13.93 -10.31
N ARG A 58 41.88 14.02 -9.53
CA ARG A 58 42.22 13.04 -8.48
C ARG A 58 41.18 13.04 -7.36
N LEU A 59 40.78 14.23 -6.90
CA LEU A 59 39.77 14.42 -5.87
C LEU A 59 38.43 13.81 -6.28
N LYS A 60 37.96 14.09 -7.50
CA LYS A 60 36.72 13.49 -8.04
C LYS A 60 36.79 11.97 -8.08
N LYS A 61 37.95 11.41 -8.44
CA LYS A 61 38.15 9.95 -8.46
C LYS A 61 38.07 9.37 -7.04
N SER A 62 38.88 9.87 -6.12
CA SER A 62 38.95 9.38 -4.74
C SER A 62 37.61 9.50 -4.00
N ILE A 63 36.87 10.59 -4.22
CA ILE A 63 35.58 10.80 -3.55
C ILE A 63 34.49 9.89 -4.11
N ASN A 64 34.52 9.57 -5.41
CA ASN A 64 33.53 8.71 -6.04
C ASN A 64 33.83 7.22 -5.87
N GLU A 65 35.02 6.85 -5.37
CA GLU A 65 35.31 5.48 -4.99
C GLU A 65 34.37 5.06 -3.85
N LYS A 66 33.71 3.91 -4.04
CA LYS A 66 32.82 3.36 -3.03
C LYS A 66 33.63 2.98 -1.81
N THR A 67 33.14 3.39 -0.66
CA THR A 67 33.67 2.91 0.62
C THR A 67 33.27 1.46 0.84
N ALA A 68 34.01 0.75 1.69
CA ALA A 68 33.65 -0.62 2.09
C ALA A 68 32.23 -0.67 2.69
N TYR A 69 31.82 0.36 3.43
CA TYR A 69 30.49 0.46 4.02
C TYR A 69 29.38 0.67 2.99
N GLU A 70 29.62 1.43 1.92
CA GLU A 70 28.63 1.59 0.83
C GLU A 70 28.42 0.27 0.10
N THR A 71 29.50 -0.45 -0.22
CA THR A 71 29.40 -1.78 -0.84
C THR A 71 28.68 -2.77 0.08
N LEU A 72 28.98 -2.73 1.38
CA LEU A 72 28.31 -3.58 2.38
C LEU A 72 26.81 -3.25 2.48
N TYR A 73 26.46 -1.97 2.52
CA TYR A 73 25.06 -1.51 2.55
C TYR A 73 24.29 -1.96 1.31
N GLU A 74 24.87 -1.78 0.11
CA GLU A 74 24.25 -2.21 -1.15
C GLU A 74 24.00 -3.73 -1.18
N ASN A 75 24.93 -4.53 -0.65
CA ASN A 75 24.74 -5.96 -0.51
C ASN A 75 23.58 -6.29 0.44
N TYR A 76 23.52 -5.64 1.61
CA TYR A 76 22.41 -5.84 2.55
C TYR A 76 21.07 -5.40 1.98
N GLU A 77 21.00 -4.28 1.25
CA GLU A 77 19.76 -3.88 0.59
C GLU A 77 19.31 -4.87 -0.47
N LYS A 78 20.26 -5.41 -1.25
CA LYS A 78 19.98 -6.45 -2.24
C LYS A 78 19.41 -7.69 -1.55
N ASP A 79 20.06 -8.18 -0.50
CA ASP A 79 19.63 -9.37 0.23
C ASP A 79 18.27 -9.16 0.90
N LEU A 80 18.05 -7.99 1.51
CA LEU A 80 16.77 -7.62 2.11
C LEU A 80 15.65 -7.59 1.06
N LYS A 81 15.92 -7.04 -0.12
CA LYS A 81 14.95 -7.00 -1.23
C LYS A 81 14.61 -8.42 -1.70
N SER A 82 15.63 -9.26 -1.89
CA SER A 82 15.45 -10.67 -2.26
C SER A 82 14.66 -11.44 -1.20
N ALA A 83 14.98 -11.27 0.08
CA ALA A 83 14.26 -11.92 1.18
C ALA A 83 12.80 -11.47 1.28
N LYS A 84 12.51 -10.18 1.10
CA LYS A 84 11.13 -9.66 1.06
C LYS A 84 10.33 -10.25 -0.11
N GLN A 85 10.94 -10.36 -1.27
CA GLN A 85 10.31 -10.96 -2.45
C GLN A 85 10.02 -12.45 -2.22
N LEU A 86 11.00 -13.20 -1.71
CA LEU A 86 10.85 -14.62 -1.40
C LEU A 86 9.75 -14.84 -0.35
N ARG A 87 9.74 -14.06 0.74
CA ARG A 87 8.69 -14.13 1.76
C ARG A 87 7.30 -13.92 1.16
N LYS A 88 7.15 -12.94 0.27
CA LYS A 88 5.88 -12.65 -0.41
C LYS A 88 5.43 -13.85 -1.24
N GLN A 89 6.32 -14.38 -2.09
CA GLN A 89 6.03 -15.54 -2.94
C GLN A 89 5.61 -16.76 -2.12
N LEU A 90 6.40 -17.12 -1.11
CA LEU A 90 6.09 -18.26 -0.23
C LEU A 90 4.76 -18.07 0.52
N SER A 91 4.46 -16.85 0.96
CA SER A 91 3.18 -16.54 1.62
C SER A 91 2.00 -16.65 0.66
N GLU A 92 2.14 -16.20 -0.58
CA GLU A 92 1.09 -16.28 -1.61
C GLU A 92 0.84 -17.73 -2.02
N GLU A 93 1.90 -18.50 -2.26
CA GLU A 93 1.82 -19.93 -2.57
C GLU A 93 1.16 -20.72 -1.44
N LEU A 94 1.55 -20.46 -0.19
CA LEU A 94 0.94 -21.12 0.96
C LEU A 94 -0.55 -20.78 1.11
N GLN A 95 -0.94 -19.52 0.93
CA GLN A 95 -2.35 -19.11 1.01
C GLN A 95 -3.18 -19.77 -0.09
N GLN A 96 -2.69 -19.79 -1.34
CA GLN A 96 -3.38 -20.48 -2.44
C GLN A 96 -3.54 -21.97 -2.14
N TRP A 97 -2.47 -22.61 -1.65
CA TRP A 97 -2.52 -24.00 -1.24
C TRP A 97 -3.55 -24.23 -0.12
N LEU A 98 -3.55 -23.41 0.94
CA LEU A 98 -4.52 -23.49 2.03
C LEU A 98 -5.96 -23.35 1.52
N PHE A 99 -6.23 -22.33 0.69
CA PHE A 99 -7.57 -22.10 0.14
C PHE A 99 -8.08 -23.26 -0.72
N SER A 100 -7.19 -23.96 -1.45
CA SER A 100 -7.55 -25.18 -2.19
C SER A 100 -7.94 -26.36 -1.28
N LYS A 101 -7.57 -26.33 0.01
CA LYS A 101 -7.90 -27.40 0.98
C LYS A 101 -9.25 -27.19 1.67
N PHE A 102 -9.81 -25.99 1.61
CA PHE A 102 -11.17 -25.74 2.13
C PHE A 102 -12.21 -26.17 1.11
N GLN A 103 -12.62 -27.44 1.19
CA GLN A 103 -13.68 -28.01 0.36
C GLN A 103 -15.04 -27.77 1.03
N MET A 104 -15.80 -26.83 0.49
CA MET A 104 -17.06 -26.35 1.06
C MET A 104 -18.25 -26.99 0.34
N LEU A 105 -19.12 -27.66 1.10
CA LEU A 105 -20.36 -28.24 0.60
C LEU A 105 -21.47 -27.20 0.52
N ASN A 106 -22.31 -27.28 -0.51
CA ASN A 106 -23.60 -26.60 -0.55
C ASN A 106 -24.75 -27.49 -0.08
N ALA A 107 -25.96 -26.92 -0.06
CA ALA A 107 -27.17 -27.60 0.39
C ALA A 107 -27.57 -28.78 -0.52
N GLU A 108 -27.09 -28.80 -1.76
CA GLU A 108 -27.29 -29.85 -2.76
C GLU A 108 -26.22 -30.95 -2.68
N GLY A 109 -25.19 -30.79 -1.83
CA GLY A 109 -24.09 -31.74 -1.66
C GLY A 109 -22.95 -31.57 -2.67
N GLU A 110 -22.94 -30.50 -3.46
CA GLU A 110 -21.85 -30.14 -4.36
C GLU A 110 -20.69 -29.51 -3.56
N SER A 111 -19.45 -29.70 -4.02
CA SER A 111 -18.25 -29.18 -3.35
C SER A 111 -17.51 -28.19 -4.25
N LYS A 112 -17.03 -27.10 -3.65
CA LYS A 112 -16.06 -26.17 -4.26
C LYS A 112 -15.00 -25.78 -3.26
N ASP A 113 -13.80 -25.47 -3.77
CA ASP A 113 -12.80 -24.82 -2.94
C ASP A 113 -13.02 -23.30 -2.80
N LEU A 114 -12.30 -22.66 -1.89
CA LEU A 114 -12.43 -21.20 -1.70
C LEU A 114 -11.94 -20.39 -2.90
N LEU A 115 -10.99 -20.90 -3.70
CA LEU A 115 -10.52 -20.20 -4.91
C LEU A 115 -11.62 -20.17 -5.98
N GLU A 116 -12.37 -21.27 -6.11
CA GLU A 116 -13.52 -21.36 -7.01
C GLU A 116 -14.68 -20.48 -6.56
N ILE A 117 -15.00 -20.48 -5.26
CA ILE A 117 -16.09 -19.66 -4.69
C ILE A 117 -15.84 -18.17 -4.93
N PHE A 118 -14.61 -17.70 -4.73
CA PHE A 118 -14.27 -16.27 -4.83
C PHE A 118 -13.97 -15.81 -6.26
N LYS A 119 -13.93 -16.71 -7.24
CA LYS A 119 -13.52 -16.38 -8.62
C LYS A 119 -14.35 -15.27 -9.25
N ASP A 120 -15.65 -15.25 -8.95
CA ASP A 120 -16.64 -14.32 -9.50
C ASP A 120 -16.95 -13.13 -8.56
N GLU A 121 -16.28 -13.08 -7.39
CA GLU A 121 -16.41 -11.97 -6.45
C GLU A 121 -15.59 -10.75 -6.87
N ALA A 122 -15.97 -9.57 -6.36
CA ALA A 122 -15.21 -8.33 -6.59
C ALA A 122 -13.74 -8.45 -6.13
N VAL A 123 -13.51 -9.24 -5.08
CA VAL A 123 -12.19 -9.64 -4.62
C VAL A 123 -11.95 -11.10 -5.00
N LYS A 124 -11.28 -11.31 -6.13
CA LYS A 124 -11.08 -12.64 -6.75
C LYS A 124 -10.25 -13.64 -5.93
N ILE A 125 -9.52 -13.15 -4.93
CA ILE A 125 -8.68 -13.96 -4.05
C ILE A 125 -9.27 -13.87 -2.64
N PRO A 126 -9.58 -15.00 -1.99
CA PRO A 126 -10.10 -14.98 -0.64
C PRO A 126 -9.16 -14.23 0.31
N PRO A 127 -9.67 -13.33 1.17
CA PRO A 127 -8.86 -12.74 2.22
C PRO A 127 -8.34 -13.81 3.20
N ALA A 128 -7.18 -13.57 3.82
CA ALA A 128 -6.63 -14.47 4.84
C ALA A 128 -7.66 -14.76 5.96
N GLY A 129 -7.77 -16.04 6.33
CA GLY A 129 -8.74 -16.55 7.31
C GLY A 129 -10.16 -16.76 6.77
N SER A 130 -10.37 -16.69 5.45
CA SER A 130 -11.65 -17.13 4.85
C SER A 130 -11.84 -18.63 5.08
N GLY A 131 -13.07 -19.05 5.41
CA GLY A 131 -13.39 -20.44 5.77
C GLY A 131 -13.13 -20.81 7.23
N GLU A 132 -12.47 -19.93 8.02
CA GLU A 132 -12.16 -20.22 9.42
C GLU A 132 -13.27 -19.88 10.42
N CYS A 133 -14.21 -19.03 10.02
CA CYS A 133 -15.34 -18.61 10.86
C CYS A 133 -16.24 -19.80 11.23
N CYS A 134 -17.04 -19.64 12.29
CA CYS A 134 -17.87 -20.71 12.82
C CYS A 134 -19.02 -21.07 11.88
N GLU A 135 -19.61 -20.08 11.18
CA GLU A 135 -20.79 -20.25 10.34
C GLU A 135 -20.54 -21.26 9.21
N PRO A 136 -19.48 -21.09 8.37
CA PRO A 136 -19.19 -22.07 7.33
C PRO A 136 -18.83 -23.44 7.90
N LYS A 137 -18.14 -23.50 9.05
CA LYS A 137 -17.76 -24.77 9.68
C LYS A 137 -18.96 -25.56 10.20
N LEU A 138 -19.93 -24.88 10.82
CA LEU A 138 -21.16 -25.50 11.31
C LEU A 138 -22.01 -26.02 10.15
N LEU A 139 -22.15 -25.23 9.08
CA LEU A 139 -22.85 -25.68 7.86
C LEU A 139 -22.14 -26.86 7.20
N GLN A 140 -20.81 -26.81 7.10
CA GLN A 140 -20.00 -27.90 6.57
C GLN A 140 -20.24 -29.19 7.36
N TYR A 141 -20.18 -29.11 8.69
CA TYR A 141 -20.46 -30.25 9.56
C TYR A 141 -21.87 -30.80 9.33
N ALA A 142 -22.88 -29.92 9.28
CA ALA A 142 -24.26 -30.32 9.05
C ALA A 142 -24.41 -31.09 7.73
N TYR A 143 -23.89 -30.54 6.62
CA TYR A 143 -23.98 -31.17 5.31
C TYR A 143 -23.20 -32.49 5.22
N GLN A 144 -22.01 -32.57 5.82
CA GLN A 144 -21.24 -33.82 5.88
C GLN A 144 -21.98 -34.95 6.61
N HIS A 145 -22.87 -34.63 7.54
CA HIS A 145 -23.64 -35.60 8.33
C HIS A 145 -25.09 -35.75 7.84
N GLY A 146 -25.45 -35.14 6.71
CA GLY A 146 -26.81 -35.18 6.17
C GLY A 146 -27.85 -34.45 7.02
N TYR A 147 -27.41 -33.57 7.92
CA TYR A 147 -28.30 -32.70 8.67
C TYR A 147 -28.80 -31.56 7.79
N LYS A 148 -30.04 -31.12 8.08
CA LYS A 148 -30.66 -29.96 7.43
C LYS A 148 -30.60 -28.76 8.36
N PRO A 149 -29.76 -27.75 8.10
CA PRO A 149 -29.78 -26.50 8.84
C PRO A 149 -31.17 -25.86 8.76
N LEU A 150 -31.74 -25.50 9.90
CA LEU A 150 -33.05 -24.82 9.97
C LEU A 150 -32.85 -23.31 10.09
N GLN A 151 -32.12 -22.89 11.12
CA GLN A 151 -31.82 -21.50 11.42
C GLN A 151 -30.46 -21.40 12.10
N MET A 152 -29.77 -20.31 11.88
CA MET A 152 -28.51 -19.97 12.53
C MET A 152 -28.47 -18.47 12.77
N ALA A 153 -27.97 -18.06 13.91
CA ALA A 153 -27.82 -16.66 14.27
C ALA A 153 -26.50 -16.46 15.00
N MET A 154 -25.90 -15.29 14.81
CA MET A 154 -24.72 -14.86 15.55
C MET A 154 -25.04 -13.62 16.34
N PHE A 155 -24.56 -13.56 17.57
CA PHE A 155 -24.68 -12.39 18.42
C PHE A 155 -23.39 -12.14 19.18
N TRP A 156 -23.23 -10.91 19.65
CA TRP A 156 -22.08 -10.52 20.45
C TRP A 156 -22.33 -10.74 21.95
N TRP A 157 -21.41 -11.38 22.63
CA TRP A 157 -21.49 -11.60 24.07
C TRP A 157 -20.36 -10.90 24.81
N GLY A 158 -20.66 -9.74 25.39
CA GLY A 158 -19.82 -9.05 26.36
C GLY A 158 -19.60 -7.59 25.98
N GLU A 159 -18.56 -7.00 26.55
CA GLU A 159 -18.15 -5.64 26.23
C GLU A 159 -17.62 -5.53 24.79
N SER A 160 -17.74 -4.33 24.24
CA SER A 160 -17.25 -4.03 22.90
C SER A 160 -15.71 -4.00 22.86
N PRO A 161 -15.06 -4.49 21.78
CA PRO A 161 -13.64 -4.24 21.57
C PRO A 161 -13.35 -2.73 21.46
N LYS A 162 -12.10 -2.32 21.64
CA LYS A 162 -11.73 -0.90 21.53
C LYS A 162 -11.88 -0.33 20.11
N GLU A 163 -11.66 -1.17 19.10
CA GLU A 163 -11.59 -0.77 17.70
C GLU A 163 -12.92 -0.95 16.93
N GLU A 164 -13.92 -1.58 17.55
CA GLU A 164 -15.22 -1.86 16.91
C GLU A 164 -16.34 -1.60 17.91
N ILE A 165 -17.50 -1.18 17.43
CA ILE A 165 -18.70 -1.04 18.26
C ILE A 165 -19.53 -2.32 18.13
N ARG A 166 -19.69 -3.02 19.25
CA ARG A 166 -20.49 -4.24 19.41
C ARG A 166 -21.33 -4.11 20.68
N HIS A 167 -22.63 -4.24 20.50
CA HIS A 167 -23.62 -4.26 21.58
C HIS A 167 -23.82 -5.69 22.11
N HIS A 168 -23.81 -5.85 23.43
CA HIS A 168 -24.12 -7.10 24.10
C HIS A 168 -25.51 -7.63 23.69
N LEU A 169 -25.61 -8.92 23.38
CA LEU A 169 -26.80 -9.64 22.90
C LEU A 169 -27.32 -9.21 21.52
N GLN A 170 -26.66 -8.26 20.86
CA GLN A 170 -27.05 -7.83 19.53
C GLN A 170 -26.66 -8.88 18.50
N PHE A 171 -27.58 -9.15 17.58
CA PHE A 171 -27.35 -10.03 16.44
C PHE A 171 -26.64 -9.28 15.32
N TYR A 172 -25.69 -9.95 14.68
CA TYR A 172 -24.94 -9.40 13.54
C TYR A 172 -24.96 -10.36 12.36
N PRO A 173 -25.02 -9.84 11.13
CA PRO A 173 -24.89 -10.65 9.94
C PRO A 173 -23.44 -11.16 9.78
N ALA A 174 -23.29 -12.11 8.86
CA ALA A 174 -21.99 -12.59 8.45
C ALA A 174 -21.17 -11.48 7.77
N CYS A 175 -19.85 -11.49 7.97
CA CYS A 175 -18.99 -10.46 7.40
C CYS A 175 -19.02 -10.49 5.85
N ASN A 176 -19.12 -9.30 5.25
CA ASN A 176 -19.25 -9.13 3.79
C ASN A 176 -18.06 -9.69 3.00
N GLY A 177 -16.83 -9.52 3.51
CA GLY A 177 -15.62 -9.81 2.73
C GLY A 177 -15.15 -11.26 2.77
N LYS A 178 -15.48 -12.03 3.83
CA LYS A 178 -14.97 -13.40 4.01
C LYS A 178 -16.09 -14.43 4.05
N CYS A 179 -17.06 -14.26 4.93
CA CYS A 179 -18.13 -15.24 5.12
C CYS A 179 -19.17 -15.17 4.01
N LYS A 180 -19.59 -13.96 3.59
CA LYS A 180 -20.74 -13.80 2.69
C LYS A 180 -20.59 -14.56 1.36
N PRO A 181 -19.45 -14.51 0.62
CA PRO A 181 -19.28 -15.32 -0.59
C PRO A 181 -19.39 -16.82 -0.34
N ILE A 182 -18.82 -17.29 0.77
CA ILE A 182 -18.88 -18.70 1.19
C ILE A 182 -20.32 -19.09 1.51
N LEU A 183 -21.06 -18.26 2.24
CA LEU A 183 -22.46 -18.53 2.60
C LEU A 183 -23.37 -18.51 1.37
N HIS A 184 -23.15 -17.62 0.39
CA HIS A 184 -23.90 -17.64 -0.87
C HIS A 184 -23.70 -18.94 -1.66
N TRP A 185 -22.52 -19.54 -1.55
CA TRP A 185 -22.29 -20.88 -2.09
C TRP A 185 -22.98 -21.97 -1.25
N MET A 186 -22.82 -21.92 0.08
CA MET A 186 -23.25 -23.01 0.96
C MET A 186 -24.77 -23.09 1.18
N LEU A 187 -25.47 -21.95 1.11
CA LEU A 187 -26.90 -21.86 1.41
C LEU A 187 -27.74 -21.76 0.14
N PRO A 188 -28.99 -22.27 0.14
CA PRO A 188 -29.89 -22.11 -0.99
C PRO A 188 -30.15 -20.64 -1.32
N LYS A 189 -30.31 -20.31 -2.60
CA LYS A 189 -30.61 -18.93 -3.05
C LYS A 189 -31.84 -18.32 -2.37
N THR A 190 -32.82 -19.15 -2.05
CA THR A 190 -34.06 -18.75 -1.34
C THR A 190 -33.80 -18.15 0.04
N VAL A 191 -32.64 -18.41 0.66
CA VAL A 191 -32.24 -17.77 1.93
C VAL A 191 -31.94 -16.29 1.75
N PHE A 192 -31.45 -15.90 0.57
CA PHE A 192 -31.07 -14.53 0.24
C PHE A 192 -32.16 -13.76 -0.50
N GLU A 193 -33.18 -14.46 -1.00
CA GLU A 193 -34.39 -13.88 -1.56
C GLU A 193 -35.19 -13.19 -0.45
N THR A 194 -34.77 -11.98 -0.11
CA THR A 194 -35.53 -11.12 0.79
C THR A 194 -36.63 -10.47 -0.04
N GLN A 195 -37.89 -10.60 0.39
CA GLN A 195 -39.04 -9.91 -0.20
C GLN A 195 -38.75 -8.41 -0.34
N GLN A 196 -38.48 -7.92 -1.56
CA GLN A 196 -38.64 -6.54 -2.07
C GLN A 196 -38.72 -5.38 -1.04
N ALA A 197 -37.89 -5.35 -0.01
CA ALA A 197 -37.99 -4.36 1.06
C ALA A 197 -37.22 -3.08 0.70
N GLU A 198 -36.27 -3.15 -0.24
CA GLU A 198 -35.33 -2.07 -0.49
C GLU A 198 -35.90 -0.89 -1.28
N THR A 199 -36.91 -1.10 -2.12
CA THR A 199 -37.61 0.01 -2.78
C THR A 199 -38.45 0.85 -1.81
N THR A 200 -38.72 0.36 -0.59
CA THR A 200 -39.58 1.07 0.38
C THR A 200 -38.85 1.96 1.38
N ILE A 201 -37.54 1.77 1.62
CA ILE A 201 -36.84 2.59 2.63
C ILE A 201 -36.61 4.03 2.15
N TYR A 202 -36.35 4.23 0.86
CA TYR A 202 -36.29 5.56 0.26
C TYR A 202 -37.65 6.26 0.28
N ASN A 203 -38.74 5.49 0.16
CA ASN A 203 -40.11 6.03 0.33
C ASN A 203 -40.43 6.41 1.79
N LYS A 204 -39.58 6.05 2.76
CA LYS A 204 -39.70 6.48 4.17
C LYS A 204 -38.85 7.71 4.50
N VAL A 205 -38.06 8.23 3.55
CA VAL A 205 -37.31 9.47 3.76
C VAL A 205 -38.30 10.62 3.73
N GLU A 206 -38.45 11.29 4.87
CA GLU A 206 -39.33 12.43 5.02
C GLU A 206 -38.51 13.73 4.97
N THR A 207 -38.92 14.69 4.15
CA THR A 207 -38.33 16.03 4.14
C THR A 207 -38.99 16.86 5.24
N LEU A 208 -38.22 17.21 6.27
CA LEU A 208 -38.68 18.04 7.39
C LEU A 208 -38.65 19.53 7.03
N TYR A 209 -37.72 19.94 6.15
CA TYR A 209 -37.56 21.31 5.69
C TYR A 209 -36.87 21.32 4.32
N GLU A 210 -37.27 22.23 3.44
CA GLU A 210 -36.60 22.46 2.15
C GLU A 210 -36.78 23.91 1.72
N ASP A 211 -35.68 24.58 1.41
CA ASP A 211 -35.66 25.88 0.73
C ASP A 211 -34.63 25.86 -0.42
N ARG A 212 -34.27 27.05 -0.93
CA ARG A 212 -33.35 27.17 -2.07
C ARG A 212 -31.90 26.80 -1.74
N GLU A 213 -31.51 26.80 -0.47
CA GLU A 213 -30.14 26.65 0.01
C GLU A 213 -29.93 25.39 0.87
N LEU A 214 -30.98 24.88 1.52
CA LEU A 214 -30.93 23.78 2.47
C LEU A 214 -32.15 22.85 2.35
N ALA A 215 -31.89 21.54 2.45
CA ALA A 215 -32.90 20.55 2.79
C ALA A 215 -32.52 19.80 4.09
N VAL A 216 -33.50 19.56 4.94
CA VAL A 216 -33.39 18.74 6.16
C VAL A 216 -34.29 17.53 5.99
N ILE A 217 -33.70 16.34 6.06
CA ILE A 217 -34.42 15.07 5.92
C ILE A 217 -34.39 14.29 7.24
N TYR A 218 -35.49 13.63 7.57
CA TYR A 218 -35.52 12.58 8.57
C TYR A 218 -34.99 11.30 7.94
N LYS A 219 -33.77 10.94 8.30
CA LYS A 219 -33.10 9.73 7.82
C LYS A 219 -33.62 8.51 8.60
N PRO A 220 -34.43 7.63 8.00
CA PRO A 220 -34.93 6.46 8.71
C PRO A 220 -33.77 5.53 9.08
N GLU A 221 -33.95 4.78 10.17
CA GLU A 221 -33.02 3.74 10.57
C GLU A 221 -32.79 2.74 9.43
N GLY A 222 -31.54 2.32 9.23
CA GLY A 222 -31.13 1.41 8.17
C GLY A 222 -30.75 2.07 6.84
N LEU A 223 -31.01 3.38 6.65
CA LEU A 223 -30.50 4.09 5.47
C LEU A 223 -29.00 4.38 5.65
N LEU A 224 -28.17 4.11 4.64
CA LEU A 224 -26.73 4.42 4.70
C LEU A 224 -26.47 5.93 4.61
N SER A 225 -25.42 6.42 5.28
CA SER A 225 -24.97 7.82 5.15
C SER A 225 -24.07 8.04 3.93
N VAL A 226 -23.56 6.96 3.34
CA VAL A 226 -22.73 6.96 2.13
C VAL A 226 -23.33 6.01 1.11
N PRO A 227 -23.18 6.27 -0.20
CA PRO A 227 -23.62 5.34 -1.24
C PRO A 227 -23.02 3.95 -1.00
N GLY A 228 -23.87 2.91 -0.99
CA GLY A 228 -23.42 1.53 -0.95
C GLY A 228 -22.67 1.15 -2.24
N LYS A 229 -21.88 0.06 -2.20
CA LYS A 229 -21.20 -0.46 -3.39
C LYS A 229 -22.17 -1.01 -4.45
N ASP A 230 -23.38 -1.36 -4.06
CA ASP A 230 -24.50 -1.69 -4.94
C ASP A 230 -25.73 -0.86 -4.58
N ALA A 231 -26.45 -0.37 -5.58
CA ALA A 231 -27.69 0.40 -5.41
C ALA A 231 -28.84 -0.41 -4.77
N ALA A 232 -28.66 -1.73 -4.65
CA ALA A 232 -29.65 -2.70 -4.21
C ALA A 232 -29.21 -3.54 -3.01
N GLN A 233 -28.15 -3.14 -2.29
CA GLN A 233 -27.85 -3.66 -0.96
C GLN A 233 -27.12 -2.59 -0.13
N PRO A 234 -27.72 -2.09 0.98
CA PRO A 234 -26.94 -1.36 1.95
C PRO A 234 -25.91 -2.32 2.55
N SER A 235 -24.64 -1.97 2.46
CA SER A 235 -23.56 -2.65 3.18
C SER A 235 -23.83 -2.56 4.68
N VAL A 236 -24.39 -3.64 5.23
CA VAL A 236 -24.32 -3.99 6.65
C VAL A 236 -23.18 -4.97 6.83
#